data_AF-A0A067P0P3-F1
#
_entry.id   AF-A0A067P0P3-F1
#
_cell.length_a   1.000
_cell.length_b   1.000
_cell.length_c   1.000
_cell.angle_alpha   90.00
_cell.angle_beta   90.00
_cell.angle_gamma   90.00
#
_symmetry.space_group_name_H-M   'P 1'
#
loop_
_entity.id
_entity.type
_entity.pdbx_description
1 polymer ?
#
loop_
_entity_poly.entity_id
_entity_poly.type
_entity_poly.pdbx_seq_one_letter_code
_entity_poly.pdbx_strand_id
1 'polypeptide(L)'
;MSTPSSPRTGSPEISAPRTISPAAQALAAAAERRHQEHPAAGPTAAQLAEEHEKRQAFRRLINPGIFERNSREVYTAAIKILSTLAENLLREPDNPQYQQFKPTNSIIKQRLVDPKGTLEYAIAFQGYSVLKIIKMGFRAEVKNFQPYYVFNPRKLHDLQIGAAILKEALDRQSEKDERASRAKQEEKEATEAAVLKVKLAYMDDRKTKIMTDERDRQLREAHAAAVAAAKAQAASTDGSDGPVSAMRAASSTPSDDDDLQPPPYDSHR
;
A
#
# COMPACT_ATOMS: atom_id res chain seq x y z
N MET A 1 32.61 -35.68 -47.08
CA MET A 1 32.65 -36.83 -46.16
C MET A 1 31.23 -37.36 -46.06
N SER A 2 31.03 -38.58 -46.54
CA SER A 2 29.74 -39.25 -46.70
C SER A 2 29.60 -40.40 -45.71
N THR A 3 28.33 -40.80 -45.48
CA THR A 3 27.80 -42.05 -44.86
C THR A 3 27.61 -42.05 -43.33
N PRO A 4 26.75 -42.93 -42.76
CA PRO A 4 25.37 -43.29 -43.17
C PRO A 4 24.35 -43.56 -42.01
N SER A 5 23.06 -43.59 -42.38
CA SER A 5 22.00 -44.56 -42.03
C SER A 5 21.97 -45.31 -40.67
N SER A 6 20.89 -45.14 -39.88
CA SER A 6 19.84 -46.17 -39.68
C SER A 6 18.77 -45.77 -38.65
N PRO A 7 17.52 -46.25 -38.77
CA PRO A 7 16.37 -45.88 -37.95
C PRO A 7 16.18 -46.84 -36.75
N ARG A 8 15.66 -46.33 -35.63
CA ARG A 8 15.21 -47.15 -34.50
C ARG A 8 13.71 -46.96 -34.28
N THR A 9 12.96 -47.97 -34.70
CA THR A 9 11.58 -48.26 -34.34
C THR A 9 11.49 -48.48 -32.83
N GLY A 10 10.81 -47.57 -32.13
CA GLY A 10 10.38 -47.73 -30.74
C GLY A 10 8.86 -47.58 -30.70
N SER A 11 8.19 -48.67 -30.35
CA SER A 11 6.74 -48.80 -30.26
C SER A 11 6.10 -47.72 -29.37
N PRO A 12 4.94 -47.14 -29.74
CA PRO A 12 4.10 -46.45 -28.77
C PRO A 12 3.44 -47.50 -27.89
N GLU A 13 3.84 -47.52 -26.62
CA GLU A 13 3.16 -48.25 -25.56
C GLU A 13 1.75 -47.67 -25.42
N ILE A 14 0.77 -48.39 -25.98
CA ILE A 14 -0.65 -48.08 -25.93
C ILE A 14 -1.07 -48.21 -24.45
N SER A 15 -1.07 -47.08 -23.75
CA SER A 15 -1.66 -46.96 -22.42
C SER A 15 -3.15 -47.31 -22.51
N ALA A 16 -3.53 -48.37 -21.79
CA ALA A 16 -4.87 -48.91 -21.73
C ALA A 16 -5.94 -47.83 -21.46
N PRO A 17 -7.16 -47.99 -22.01
CA PRO A 17 -8.28 -47.10 -21.71
C PRO A 17 -8.59 -47.24 -20.21
N ARG A 18 -8.39 -46.15 -19.46
CA ARG A 18 -8.88 -46.05 -18.07
C ARG A 18 -10.38 -46.28 -18.12
N THR A 19 -10.82 -47.46 -17.68
CA THR A 19 -12.23 -47.79 -17.49
C THR A 19 -12.79 -46.80 -16.48
N ILE A 20 -13.51 -45.79 -16.97
CA ILE A 20 -14.22 -44.82 -16.16
C ILE A 20 -15.15 -45.63 -15.26
N SER A 21 -14.94 -45.57 -13.95
CA SER A 21 -15.71 -46.37 -13.01
C SER A 21 -17.20 -46.06 -13.17
N PRO A 22 -18.10 -47.05 -13.02
CA PRO A 22 -19.54 -46.83 -13.12
C PRO A 22 -20.04 -45.77 -12.13
N ALA A 23 -19.34 -45.58 -11.01
CA ALA A 23 -19.57 -44.49 -10.06
C ALA A 23 -19.27 -43.10 -10.65
N ALA A 24 -18.20 -42.96 -11.43
CA ALA A 24 -17.86 -41.71 -12.12
C ALA A 24 -18.85 -41.40 -13.26
N GLN A 25 -19.35 -42.42 -13.96
CA GLN A 25 -20.43 -42.26 -14.95
C GLN A 25 -21.76 -41.87 -14.30
N ALA A 26 -22.10 -42.46 -13.15
CA ALA A 26 -23.30 -42.10 -12.39
C ALA A 26 -23.21 -40.67 -11.83
N LEU A 27 -22.04 -40.23 -11.38
CA LEU A 27 -21.78 -38.85 -10.97
C LEU A 27 -21.88 -37.86 -12.13
N ALA A 28 -21.33 -38.19 -13.31
CA ALA A 28 -21.43 -37.37 -14.51
C ALA A 28 -22.91 -37.24 -14.96
N ALA A 29 -23.64 -38.35 -15.03
CA ALA A 29 -25.06 -38.35 -15.38
C ALA A 29 -25.92 -37.61 -14.34
N ALA A 30 -25.58 -37.71 -13.05
CA ALA A 30 -26.27 -36.96 -12.00
C ALA A 30 -25.96 -35.45 -12.08
N ALA A 31 -24.74 -35.06 -12.45
CA ALA A 31 -24.36 -33.67 -12.69
C ALA A 31 -25.08 -33.09 -13.92
N GLU A 32 -25.18 -33.86 -15.00
CA GLU A 32 -25.93 -33.47 -16.22
C GLU A 32 -27.43 -33.30 -15.93
N ARG A 33 -28.06 -34.21 -15.17
CA ARG A 33 -29.47 -34.03 -14.74
C ARG A 33 -29.64 -32.77 -13.90
N ARG A 34 -28.71 -32.50 -12.97
CA ARG A 34 -28.74 -31.26 -12.16
C ARG A 34 -28.60 -30.00 -13.02
N HIS A 35 -27.84 -30.08 -14.11
CA HIS A 35 -27.64 -28.98 -15.06
C HIS A 35 -28.82 -28.80 -16.04
N GLN A 36 -29.63 -29.84 -16.26
CA GLN A 36 -30.84 -29.81 -17.08
C GLN A 36 -32.08 -29.42 -16.28
N GLU A 37 -32.21 -29.88 -15.04
CA GLU A 37 -33.35 -29.59 -14.14
C GLU A 37 -33.26 -28.18 -13.54
N HIS A 38 -32.04 -27.63 -13.42
CA HIS A 38 -31.81 -26.22 -13.12
C HIS A 38 -31.08 -25.56 -14.31
N PRO A 39 -31.80 -25.11 -15.36
CA PRO A 39 -31.22 -24.10 -16.24
C PRO A 39 -30.82 -22.95 -15.32
N ALA A 40 -29.50 -22.69 -15.23
CA ALA A 40 -28.91 -21.80 -14.25
C ALA A 40 -29.79 -20.57 -14.03
N ALA A 41 -30.32 -20.40 -12.81
CA ALA A 41 -31.02 -19.20 -12.37
C ALA A 41 -30.06 -18.00 -12.22
N GLY A 42 -29.01 -17.97 -13.05
CA GLY A 42 -27.95 -17.01 -13.08
C GLY A 42 -27.86 -16.36 -14.46
N PRO A 43 -27.20 -15.19 -14.54
CA PRO A 43 -27.01 -14.48 -15.79
C PRO A 43 -26.32 -15.37 -16.82
N THR A 44 -26.79 -15.31 -18.06
CA THR A 44 -26.18 -16.03 -19.19
C THR A 44 -24.75 -15.55 -19.42
N ALA A 45 -23.90 -16.39 -20.02
CA ALA A 45 -22.52 -16.02 -20.33
C ALA A 45 -22.42 -14.72 -21.15
N ALA A 46 -23.36 -14.49 -22.07
CA ALA A 46 -23.46 -13.25 -22.84
C ALA A 46 -23.77 -12.02 -21.96
N GLN A 47 -24.69 -12.15 -21.00
CA GLN A 47 -25.02 -11.08 -20.05
C GLN A 47 -23.84 -10.74 -19.14
N LEU A 48 -23.11 -11.76 -18.66
CA LEU A 48 -21.90 -11.56 -17.86
C LEU A 48 -20.80 -10.86 -18.67
N ALA A 49 -20.64 -11.20 -19.94
CA ALA A 49 -19.69 -10.53 -20.83
C ALA A 49 -20.07 -9.05 -21.05
N GLU A 50 -21.35 -8.75 -21.28
CA GLU A 50 -21.85 -7.38 -21.42
C GLU A 50 -21.66 -6.58 -20.13
N GLU A 51 -21.97 -7.17 -18.97
CA GLU A 51 -21.75 -6.54 -17.67
C GLU A 51 -20.27 -6.25 -17.43
N HIS A 52 -19.39 -7.20 -17.77
CA HIS A 52 -17.95 -7.03 -17.63
C HIS A 52 -17.41 -5.91 -18.53
N GLU A 53 -17.84 -5.86 -19.81
CA GLU A 53 -17.53 -4.74 -20.70
C GLU A 53 -18.07 -3.43 -20.12
N LYS A 54 -19.27 -3.47 -19.51
CA LYS A 54 -19.87 -2.30 -18.89
C LYS A 54 -19.00 -1.76 -17.76
N ARG A 55 -18.64 -2.63 -16.83
CA ARG A 55 -17.73 -2.37 -15.69
C ARG A 55 -16.39 -1.84 -16.15
N GLN A 56 -15.78 -2.45 -17.17
CA GLN A 56 -14.49 -1.99 -17.70
C GLN A 56 -14.58 -0.55 -18.22
N ALA A 57 -15.62 -0.22 -19.00
CA ALA A 57 -15.75 1.15 -19.49
C ALA A 57 -16.08 2.15 -18.36
N PHE A 58 -16.78 1.74 -17.29
CA PHE A 58 -16.89 2.59 -16.09
C PHE A 58 -15.54 2.83 -15.42
N ARG A 59 -14.68 1.82 -15.30
CA ARG A 59 -13.33 2.00 -14.74
C ARG A 59 -12.45 2.91 -15.60
N ARG A 60 -12.56 2.79 -16.93
CA ARG A 60 -11.89 3.69 -17.89
C ARG A 60 -12.41 5.13 -17.83
N LEU A 61 -13.61 5.38 -17.32
CA LEU A 61 -14.04 6.75 -17.04
C LEU A 61 -13.38 7.29 -15.77
N ILE A 62 -13.47 6.51 -14.70
CA ILE A 62 -13.11 6.99 -13.37
C ILE A 62 -11.62 7.26 -13.29
N ASN A 63 -10.80 6.33 -13.77
CA ASN A 63 -9.34 6.43 -13.63
C ASN A 63 -8.73 7.50 -14.57
N PRO A 64 -8.69 7.33 -15.91
CA PRO A 64 -8.09 8.35 -16.77
C PRO A 64 -8.99 9.57 -17.00
N GLY A 65 -10.30 9.46 -16.80
CA GLY A 65 -11.24 10.57 -17.03
C GLY A 65 -11.37 11.53 -15.85
N ILE A 66 -11.44 11.04 -14.61
CA ILE A 66 -11.65 11.88 -13.41
C ILE A 66 -10.40 11.93 -12.54
N PHE A 67 -9.80 10.77 -12.21
CA PHE A 67 -8.69 10.70 -11.26
C PHE A 67 -7.43 11.40 -11.79
N GLU A 68 -7.03 11.13 -13.04
CA GLU A 68 -5.80 11.72 -13.61
C GLU A 68 -5.92 13.22 -13.89
N ARG A 69 -7.13 13.75 -14.06
CA ARG A 69 -7.38 15.14 -14.46
C ARG A 69 -7.61 16.09 -13.29
N ASN A 70 -7.78 15.56 -12.07
CA ASN A 70 -8.12 16.34 -10.89
C ASN A 70 -7.21 15.97 -9.71
N SER A 71 -7.17 16.81 -8.67
CA SER A 71 -6.50 16.45 -7.43
C SER A 71 -7.24 15.31 -6.73
N ARG A 72 -6.51 14.54 -5.92
CA ARG A 72 -7.04 13.42 -5.13
C ARG A 72 -8.28 13.82 -4.32
N GLU A 73 -8.27 15.00 -3.72
CA GLU A 73 -9.37 15.51 -2.90
C GLU A 73 -10.62 15.81 -3.73
N VAL A 74 -10.44 16.46 -4.88
CA VAL A 74 -11.53 16.79 -5.80
C VAL A 74 -12.14 15.50 -6.36
N TYR A 75 -11.31 14.54 -6.77
CA TYR A 75 -11.75 13.22 -7.20
C TYR A 75 -12.58 12.51 -6.13
N THR A 76 -12.06 12.39 -4.90
CA THR A 76 -12.77 11.69 -3.83
C THR A 76 -14.11 12.37 -3.51
N ALA A 77 -14.16 13.71 -3.50
CA ALA A 77 -15.39 14.44 -3.27
C ALA A 77 -16.40 14.27 -4.42
N ALA A 78 -15.94 14.27 -5.67
CA ALA A 78 -16.77 14.01 -6.85
C ALA A 78 -17.38 12.60 -6.82
N ILE A 79 -16.56 11.57 -6.59
CA ILE A 79 -17.01 10.18 -6.54
C ILE A 79 -18.00 9.96 -5.39
N LYS A 80 -17.79 10.59 -4.22
CA LYS A 80 -18.74 10.55 -3.10
C LYS A 80 -20.13 11.08 -3.50
N ILE A 81 -20.19 12.25 -4.13
CA ILE A 81 -21.47 12.83 -4.58
C ILE A 81 -22.13 11.93 -5.64
N LEU A 82 -21.36 11.41 -6.60
CA LEU A 82 -21.88 10.48 -7.61
C LEU A 82 -22.45 9.20 -6.97
N SER A 83 -21.76 8.64 -5.97
CA SER A 83 -22.24 7.48 -5.22
C SER A 83 -23.54 7.79 -4.47
N THR A 84 -23.61 8.93 -3.78
CA THR A 84 -24.83 9.35 -3.07
C THR A 84 -26.01 9.54 -4.01
N LEU A 85 -25.80 10.19 -5.16
CA LEU A 85 -26.86 10.36 -6.16
C LEU A 85 -27.34 9.00 -6.69
N ALA A 86 -26.41 8.09 -7.01
CA ALA A 86 -26.76 6.76 -7.49
C ALA A 86 -27.50 5.93 -6.43
N GLU A 87 -27.05 5.97 -5.17
CA GLU A 87 -27.68 5.25 -4.06
C GLU A 87 -29.07 5.76 -3.73
N ASN A 88 -29.27 7.09 -3.69
CA ASN A 88 -30.58 7.68 -3.44
C ASN A 88 -31.58 7.28 -4.53
N LEU A 89 -31.13 7.29 -5.78
CA LEU A 89 -31.96 6.91 -6.92
C LEU A 89 -32.24 5.39 -6.96
N LEU A 90 -31.29 4.55 -6.54
CA LEU A 90 -31.52 3.11 -6.40
C LEU A 90 -32.43 2.76 -5.21
N ARG A 91 -32.41 3.57 -4.15
CA ARG A 91 -33.28 3.40 -2.97
C ARG A 91 -34.72 3.82 -3.27
N GLU A 92 -34.90 4.95 -3.95
CA GLU A 92 -36.20 5.54 -4.25
C GLU A 92 -36.29 5.92 -5.74
N PRO A 93 -36.49 4.92 -6.64
CA PRO A 93 -36.48 5.16 -8.08
C PRO A 93 -37.64 6.02 -8.56
N ASP A 94 -38.78 6.01 -7.86
CA ASP A 94 -39.99 6.75 -8.24
C ASP A 94 -40.03 8.18 -7.69
N ASN A 95 -39.06 8.56 -6.84
CA ASN A 95 -39.03 9.88 -6.24
C ASN A 95 -38.49 10.93 -7.24
N PRO A 96 -39.30 11.91 -7.67
CA PRO A 96 -38.89 12.89 -8.68
C PRO A 96 -37.75 13.80 -8.21
N GLN A 97 -37.52 13.93 -6.90
CA GLN A 97 -36.37 14.70 -6.39
C GLN A 97 -35.03 14.04 -6.67
N TYR A 98 -34.97 12.70 -6.69
CA TYR A 98 -33.72 11.97 -6.96
C TYR A 98 -33.52 11.67 -8.44
N GLN A 99 -34.61 11.66 -9.21
CA GLN A 99 -34.54 11.53 -10.66
C GLN A 99 -33.92 12.75 -11.34
N GLN A 100 -33.93 13.94 -10.71
CA GLN A 100 -33.38 15.13 -11.33
C GLN A 100 -32.51 15.95 -10.40
N PHE A 101 -31.47 16.59 -10.94
CA PHE A 101 -30.67 17.53 -10.16
C PHE A 101 -30.36 18.82 -10.94
N LYS A 102 -30.22 19.92 -10.19
CA LYS A 102 -29.89 21.24 -10.74
C LYS A 102 -28.37 21.44 -10.75
N PRO A 103 -27.74 21.78 -11.89
CA PRO A 103 -26.33 22.19 -11.93
C PRO A 103 -26.03 23.45 -11.14
N THR A 104 -27.05 24.28 -10.83
CA THR A 104 -26.89 25.52 -10.05
C THR A 104 -26.72 25.29 -8.55
N ASN A 105 -26.97 24.09 -8.04
CA ASN A 105 -26.71 23.77 -6.64
C ASN A 105 -25.19 23.87 -6.38
N SER A 106 -24.79 24.63 -5.35
CA SER A 106 -23.38 24.92 -5.07
C SER A 106 -22.51 23.68 -4.89
N ILE A 107 -23.03 22.65 -4.22
CA ILE A 107 -22.32 21.38 -4.00
C ILE A 107 -22.16 20.63 -5.32
N ILE A 108 -23.24 20.51 -6.10
CA ILE A 108 -23.20 19.85 -7.41
C ILE A 108 -22.29 20.61 -8.37
N LYS A 109 -22.35 21.94 -8.36
CA LYS A 109 -21.50 22.77 -9.21
C LYS A 109 -20.02 22.54 -8.89
N GLN A 110 -19.64 22.73 -7.64
CA GLN A 110 -18.26 22.62 -7.19
C GLN A 110 -17.69 21.20 -7.32
N ARG A 111 -18.52 20.16 -7.14
CA ARG A 111 -18.06 18.76 -7.07
C ARG A 111 -18.29 17.97 -8.34
N LEU A 112 -19.24 18.36 -9.20
CA LEU A 112 -19.56 17.65 -10.44
C LEU A 112 -19.38 18.50 -11.70
N VAL A 113 -19.77 19.78 -11.69
CA VAL A 113 -19.77 20.63 -12.89
C VAL A 113 -18.40 21.25 -13.16
N ASP A 114 -17.78 21.82 -12.12
CA ASP A 114 -16.50 22.52 -12.23
C ASP A 114 -15.29 21.56 -12.42
N PRO A 115 -15.25 20.37 -11.76
CA PRO A 115 -14.16 19.42 -11.96
C PRO A 115 -14.20 18.76 -13.35
N LYS A 116 -13.04 18.71 -14.01
CA LYS A 116 -12.92 18.18 -15.38
C LYS A 116 -13.22 16.68 -15.42
N GLY A 117 -14.00 16.22 -16.38
CA GLY A 117 -14.30 14.80 -16.56
C GLY A 117 -15.44 14.27 -15.66
N THR A 118 -15.84 15.00 -14.62
CA THR A 118 -16.89 14.56 -13.68
C THR A 118 -18.28 14.81 -14.24
N LEU A 119 -18.49 15.93 -14.93
CA LEU A 119 -19.77 16.21 -15.56
C LEU A 119 -20.00 15.31 -16.77
N GLU A 120 -18.93 15.00 -17.49
CA GLU A 120 -18.87 14.04 -18.60
C GLU A 120 -19.24 12.62 -18.15
N TYR A 121 -19.04 12.29 -16.87
CA TYR A 121 -19.54 11.06 -16.25
C TYR A 121 -21.07 11.05 -16.11
N ALA A 122 -21.70 12.23 -15.96
CA ALA A 122 -23.13 12.38 -15.69
C ALA A 122 -23.98 12.62 -16.94
N ILE A 123 -23.53 13.40 -17.93
CA ILE A 123 -24.39 13.86 -19.03
C ILE A 123 -24.40 12.94 -20.24
N ALA A 124 -25.60 12.46 -20.60
CA ALA A 124 -25.92 11.94 -21.91
C ALA A 124 -26.31 13.05 -22.89
N PHE A 125 -25.47 13.39 -23.88
CA PHE A 125 -25.97 14.12 -25.05
C PHE A 125 -25.61 13.49 -26.39
N GLN A 126 -26.62 13.54 -27.25
CA GLN A 126 -26.80 12.89 -28.52
C GLN A 126 -26.33 13.86 -29.62
N GLY A 127 -25.39 13.43 -30.46
CA GLY A 127 -24.97 14.15 -31.68
C GLY A 127 -23.60 14.81 -31.57
N TYR A 128 -22.65 14.28 -32.35
CA TYR A 128 -21.26 14.72 -32.60
C TYR A 128 -20.15 14.30 -31.60
N SER A 129 -19.49 13.20 -32.01
CA SER A 129 -18.05 12.92 -31.94
C SER A 129 -17.35 12.59 -30.61
N VAL A 130 -16.86 11.34 -30.56
CA VAL A 130 -15.62 10.83 -29.94
C VAL A 130 -15.39 11.04 -28.44
N LEU A 131 -16.44 11.17 -27.62
CA LEU A 131 -16.30 10.83 -26.20
C LEU A 131 -17.58 10.15 -25.69
N LYS A 132 -17.78 8.89 -26.11
CA LYS A 132 -18.50 7.90 -25.29
C LYS A 132 -17.87 8.03 -23.90
N ILE A 133 -18.63 8.29 -22.84
CA ILE A 133 -19.11 7.26 -21.90
C ILE A 133 -20.31 7.81 -21.11
N ILE A 134 -21.50 7.36 -21.48
CA ILE A 134 -22.77 7.68 -20.81
C ILE A 134 -23.36 6.35 -20.37
N LYS A 135 -23.29 6.05 -19.07
CA LYS A 135 -23.85 4.79 -18.56
C LYS A 135 -24.83 4.95 -17.40
N MET A 136 -24.73 6.00 -16.60
CA MET A 136 -25.69 6.20 -15.50
C MET A 136 -27.02 6.83 -15.94
N GLY A 137 -27.17 7.28 -17.19
CA GLY A 137 -28.49 7.56 -17.77
C GLY A 137 -29.11 8.93 -17.51
N PHE A 138 -28.40 9.94 -16.99
CA PHE A 138 -28.92 11.31 -16.87
C PHE A 138 -28.84 12.06 -18.21
N ARG A 139 -29.88 12.86 -18.51
CA ARG A 139 -30.03 13.68 -19.72
C ARG A 139 -30.18 15.14 -19.34
N ALA A 140 -29.54 16.03 -20.10
CA ALA A 140 -29.75 17.46 -19.91
C ALA A 140 -31.13 17.84 -20.45
N GLU A 141 -31.96 18.48 -19.63
CA GLU A 141 -33.27 19.00 -20.01
C GLU A 141 -33.40 20.43 -19.52
N VAL A 142 -34.11 21.27 -20.26
CA VAL A 142 -34.40 22.65 -19.85
C VAL A 142 -35.87 22.74 -19.48
N LYS A 143 -36.14 23.02 -18.20
CA LYS A 143 -37.50 23.20 -17.67
C LYS A 143 -37.63 24.61 -17.13
N ASN A 144 -38.58 25.39 -17.66
CA ASN A 144 -38.80 26.80 -17.28
C ASN A 144 -37.51 27.65 -17.38
N PHE A 145 -36.77 27.52 -18.49
CA PHE A 145 -35.49 28.21 -18.72
C PHE A 145 -34.39 27.89 -17.70
N GLN A 146 -34.53 26.85 -16.88
CA GLN A 146 -33.50 26.35 -15.98
C GLN A 146 -32.99 24.99 -16.48
N PRO A 147 -31.67 24.77 -16.56
CA PRO A 147 -31.12 23.46 -16.91
C PRO A 147 -31.28 22.48 -15.74
N TYR A 148 -31.65 21.25 -16.05
CA TYR A 148 -31.76 20.10 -15.16
C TYR A 148 -31.06 18.91 -15.80
N TYR A 149 -30.57 18.00 -14.96
CA TYR A 149 -30.19 16.66 -15.39
C TYR A 149 -31.22 15.68 -14.90
N VAL A 150 -31.91 15.00 -15.82
CA VAL A 150 -33.02 14.07 -15.53
C VAL A 150 -32.60 12.64 -15.88
N PHE A 151 -32.75 11.72 -14.93
CA PHE A 151 -32.42 10.31 -15.08
C PHE A 151 -33.42 9.59 -15.98
N ASN A 152 -32.92 8.69 -16.82
CA ASN A 152 -33.74 7.78 -17.62
C ASN A 152 -33.95 6.44 -16.88
N PRO A 153 -35.19 6.10 -16.48
CA PRO A 153 -35.50 4.85 -15.78
C PRO A 153 -35.07 3.58 -16.52
N ARG A 154 -34.96 3.61 -17.85
CA ARG A 154 -34.51 2.46 -18.66
C ARG A 154 -33.05 2.09 -18.40
N LYS A 155 -32.29 2.94 -17.71
CA LYS A 155 -30.87 2.77 -17.42
C LYS A 155 -30.58 2.35 -15.97
N LEU A 156 -31.59 1.86 -15.25
CA LEU A 156 -31.45 1.41 -13.86
C LEU A 156 -30.40 0.31 -13.69
N HIS A 157 -30.36 -0.68 -14.59
CA HIS A 157 -29.34 -1.74 -14.53
C HIS A 157 -27.91 -1.18 -14.74
N ASP A 158 -27.73 -0.27 -15.70
CA ASP A 158 -26.43 0.36 -15.93
C ASP A 158 -26.02 1.24 -14.72
N LEU A 159 -26.99 1.88 -14.04
CA LEU A 159 -26.80 2.62 -12.78
C LEU A 159 -26.35 1.72 -11.64
N GLN A 160 -26.93 0.52 -11.48
CA GLN A 160 -26.51 -0.46 -10.46
C GLN A 160 -25.04 -0.86 -10.64
N ILE A 161 -24.64 -1.15 -11.88
CA ILE A 161 -23.24 -1.45 -12.20
C ILE A 161 -22.35 -0.24 -11.88
N GLY A 162 -22.77 0.97 -12.29
CA GLY A 162 -22.04 2.20 -12.01
C GLY A 162 -21.86 2.46 -10.51
N ALA A 163 -22.92 2.30 -9.72
CA ALA A 163 -22.90 2.45 -8.27
C ALA A 163 -21.93 1.46 -7.60
N ALA A 164 -21.93 0.20 -8.04
CA ALA A 164 -21.00 -0.81 -7.53
C ALA A 164 -19.53 -0.43 -7.84
N ILE A 165 -19.25 0.07 -9.04
CA ILE A 165 -17.90 0.52 -9.42
C ILE A 165 -17.48 1.79 -8.67
N LEU A 166 -18.40 2.73 -8.42
CA LEU A 166 -18.13 3.93 -7.62
C LEU A 166 -17.76 3.57 -6.18
N LYS A 167 -18.46 2.61 -5.57
CA LYS A 167 -18.10 2.07 -4.24
C LYS A 167 -16.73 1.42 -4.25
N GLU A 168 -16.47 0.54 -5.22
CA GLU A 168 -15.15 -0.10 -5.38
C GLU A 168 -14.03 0.95 -5.55
N ALA A 169 -14.30 2.05 -6.25
CA ALA A 169 -13.36 3.15 -6.42
C ALA A 169 -13.11 3.93 -5.12
N LEU A 170 -14.13 4.13 -4.28
CA LEU A 170 -13.99 4.74 -2.95
C LEU A 170 -13.22 3.84 -2.01
N ASP A 171 -13.51 2.54 -1.98
CA ASP A 171 -12.83 1.57 -1.13
C ASP A 171 -11.35 1.46 -1.49
N ARG A 172 -11.04 1.37 -2.81
CA ARG A 172 -9.64 1.41 -3.29
C ARG A 172 -8.92 2.69 -2.88
N GLN A 173 -9.64 3.80 -2.77
CA GLN A 173 -9.07 5.09 -2.41
C GLN A 173 -8.84 5.19 -0.90
N SER A 174 -9.80 4.76 -0.07
CA SER A 174 -9.67 4.73 1.39
C SER A 174 -8.53 3.82 1.83
N GLU A 175 -8.40 2.62 1.23
CA GLU A 175 -7.27 1.73 1.55
C GLU A 175 -5.91 2.37 1.24
N LYS A 176 -5.80 3.13 0.14
CA LYS A 176 -4.57 3.86 -0.19
C LYS A 176 -4.31 4.99 0.80
N ASP A 177 -5.34 5.70 1.22
CA ASP A 177 -5.25 6.74 2.25
C ASP A 177 -4.79 6.14 3.59
N GLU A 178 -5.35 5.00 4.00
CA GLU A 178 -4.99 4.29 5.23
C GLU A 178 -3.58 3.69 5.21
N ARG A 179 -3.11 3.19 4.07
CA ARG A 179 -1.72 2.74 3.94
C ARG A 179 -0.74 3.92 4.03
N ALA A 180 -1.05 5.03 3.37
CA ALA A 180 -0.22 6.22 3.40
C ALA A 180 -0.19 6.88 4.79
N SER A 181 -1.32 6.90 5.51
CA SER A 181 -1.37 7.44 6.87
C SER A 181 -0.59 6.58 7.85
N ARG A 182 -0.68 5.25 7.76
CA ARG A 182 0.11 4.32 8.58
C ARG A 182 1.60 4.46 8.33
N ALA A 183 2.03 4.47 7.06
CA ALA A 183 3.45 4.66 6.73
C ALA A 183 4.00 5.98 7.32
N LYS A 184 3.21 7.06 7.27
CA LYS A 184 3.59 8.34 7.86
C LYS A 184 3.62 8.33 9.40
N GLN A 185 2.77 7.53 10.04
CA GLN A 185 2.79 7.35 11.50
C GLN A 185 4.03 6.54 11.92
N GLU A 186 4.30 5.42 11.23
CA GLU A 186 5.47 4.58 11.48
C GLU A 186 6.78 5.34 11.29
N GLU A 187 6.88 6.20 10.27
CA GLU A 187 8.05 7.07 10.06
C GLU A 187 8.24 8.06 11.22
N LYS A 188 7.16 8.69 11.68
CA LYS A 188 7.21 9.59 12.83
C LYS A 188 7.62 8.85 14.10
N GLU A 189 7.03 7.69 14.38
CA GLU A 189 7.37 6.88 15.55
C GLU A 189 8.82 6.39 15.50
N ALA A 190 9.32 6.00 14.33
CA ALA A 190 10.71 5.61 14.14
C ALA A 190 11.68 6.79 14.39
N THR A 191 11.36 7.98 13.88
CA THR A 191 12.18 9.18 14.14
C THR A 191 12.17 9.59 15.61
N GLU A 192 11.01 9.55 16.27
CA GLU A 192 10.89 9.84 17.70
C GLU A 192 11.64 8.81 18.56
N ALA A 193 11.53 7.52 18.23
CA ALA A 193 12.28 6.45 18.89
C ALA A 193 13.79 6.60 18.71
N ALA A 194 14.25 7.00 17.52
CA ALA A 194 15.66 7.28 17.26
C ALA A 194 16.17 8.45 18.12
N VAL A 195 15.41 9.55 18.20
CA VAL A 195 15.75 10.71 19.03
C VAL A 195 15.82 10.33 20.51
N LEU A 196 14.86 9.55 21.01
CA LEU A 196 14.85 9.07 22.38
C LEU A 196 16.05 8.16 22.67
N LYS A 197 16.39 7.27 21.75
CA LYS A 197 17.55 6.37 21.87
C LYS A 197 18.85 7.15 21.94
N VAL A 198 19.03 8.15 21.08
CA VAL A 198 20.22 9.04 21.11
C VAL A 198 20.29 9.80 22.42
N LYS A 199 19.15 10.34 22.89
CA LYS A 199 19.10 11.06 24.18
C LYS A 199 19.46 10.15 25.35
N LEU A 200 18.96 8.92 25.36
CA LEU A 200 19.26 7.95 26.42
C LEU A 200 20.74 7.56 26.41
N ALA A 201 21.29 7.25 25.23
CA ALA A 201 22.71 6.94 25.07
C ALA A 201 23.60 8.09 25.56
N TYR A 202 23.24 9.35 25.28
CA TYR A 202 23.97 10.51 25.80
C TYR A 202 23.92 10.61 27.34
N MET A 203 22.77 10.31 27.95
CA MET A 203 22.65 10.31 29.41
C MET A 203 23.46 9.19 30.05
N ASP A 204 23.50 8.02 29.43
CA ASP A 204 24.24 6.87 29.91
C ASP A 204 25.75 7.07 29.75
N ASP A 205 26.21 7.62 28.62
CA ASP A 205 27.62 8.00 28.40
C ASP A 205 28.10 8.98 29.48
N ARG A 206 27.30 10.02 29.76
CA ARG A 206 27.61 10.98 30.82
C ARG A 206 27.74 10.32 32.19
N LYS A 207 26.85 9.37 32.53
CA LYS A 207 26.93 8.63 33.80
C LYS A 207 28.16 7.74 33.84
N THR A 208 28.45 7.01 32.77
CA THR A 208 29.62 6.15 32.64
C THR A 208 30.91 6.95 32.83
N LYS A 209 30.99 8.14 32.24
CA LYS A 209 32.12 9.05 32.41
C LYS A 209 32.30 9.47 33.87
N ILE A 210 31.21 9.90 34.54
CA ILE A 210 31.25 10.25 35.98
C ILE A 210 31.74 9.07 36.83
N MET A 211 31.20 7.87 36.61
CA MET A 211 31.60 6.66 37.35
C MET A 211 33.06 6.28 37.11
N THR A 212 33.57 6.53 35.90
CA THR A 212 34.96 6.25 35.54
C THR A 212 35.90 7.27 36.18
N ASP A 213 35.55 8.55 36.13
CA ASP A 213 36.31 9.63 36.77
C ASP A 213 36.40 9.40 38.30
N GLU A 214 35.31 8.94 38.93
CA GLU A 214 35.30 8.56 40.35
C GLU A 214 36.23 7.39 40.67
N ARG A 215 36.21 6.33 39.84
CA ARG A 215 37.10 5.17 40.00
C ARG A 215 38.56 5.58 39.84
N ASP A 216 38.87 6.39 38.83
CA ASP A 216 40.24 6.85 38.57
C ASP A 216 40.75 7.77 39.69
N ARG A 217 39.86 8.58 40.28
CA ARG A 217 40.18 9.37 41.46
C ARG A 217 40.51 8.49 42.65
N GLN A 218 39.67 7.49 42.95
CA GLN A 218 39.93 6.55 44.05
C GLN A 218 41.23 5.78 43.85
N LEU A 219 41.53 5.33 42.63
CA LEU A 219 42.79 4.65 42.30
C LEU A 219 44.01 5.56 42.50
N ARG A 220 43.91 6.83 42.08
CA ARG A 220 44.98 7.82 42.29
C ARG A 220 45.21 8.11 43.77
N GLU A 221 44.14 8.28 44.55
CA GLU A 221 44.22 8.50 46.00
C GLU A 221 44.84 7.28 46.71
N ALA A 222 44.43 6.06 46.35
CA ALA A 222 44.99 4.82 46.88
C ALA A 222 46.47 4.64 46.51
N HIS A 223 46.85 4.92 45.26
CA HIS A 223 48.24 4.86 44.82
C HIS A 223 49.10 5.91 45.54
N ALA A 224 48.61 7.14 45.69
CA ALA A 224 49.31 8.18 46.45
C ALA A 224 49.51 7.80 47.92
N ALA A 225 48.49 7.21 48.56
CA ALA A 225 48.58 6.70 49.93
C ALA A 225 49.58 5.55 50.04
N ALA A 226 49.60 4.61 49.08
CA ALA A 226 50.55 3.51 49.04
C ALA A 226 52.00 3.99 48.86
N VAL A 227 52.24 4.96 47.97
CA VAL A 227 53.56 5.58 47.78
C VAL A 227 54.01 6.33 49.05
N ALA A 228 53.10 7.06 49.69
CA ALA A 228 53.40 7.75 50.95
C ALA A 228 53.74 6.76 52.08
N ALA A 229 53.00 5.65 52.20
CA ALA A 229 53.27 4.58 53.16
C ALA A 229 54.62 3.89 52.89
N ALA A 230 54.93 3.58 51.62
CA ALA A 230 56.21 2.99 51.23
C ALA A 230 57.39 3.93 51.54
N LYS A 231 57.24 5.24 51.28
CA LYS A 231 58.26 6.24 51.61
C LYS A 231 58.47 6.38 53.12
N ALA A 232 57.40 6.27 53.92
CA ALA A 232 57.51 6.27 55.38
C ALA A 232 58.24 5.02 55.92
N GLN A 233 58.01 3.85 55.32
CA GLN A 233 58.71 2.61 55.69
C GLN A 233 60.19 2.62 55.27
N ALA A 234 60.50 3.20 54.10
CA ALA A 234 61.88 3.39 53.64
C ALA A 234 62.66 4.39 54.54
N ALA A 235 62.00 5.42 55.06
CA ALA A 235 62.61 6.35 56.01
C ALA A 235 62.91 5.72 57.39
N SER A 236 62.32 4.57 57.72
CA SER A 236 62.63 3.79 58.94
C SER A 236 63.67 2.69 58.74
N THR A 237 64.19 2.52 57.52
CA THR A 237 65.23 1.54 57.18
C THR A 237 66.47 2.22 56.62
N ASP A 238 67.12 3.06 57.45
CA ASP A 238 68.48 3.54 57.21
C ASP A 238 69.47 2.54 57.84
N GLY A 239 69.99 1.62 57.01
CA GLY A 239 70.99 0.64 57.45
C GLY A 239 71.26 -0.49 56.45
N SER A 240 72.36 -0.32 55.71
CA SER A 240 73.18 -1.32 54.97
C SER A 240 72.90 -1.63 53.48
N ASP A 241 73.90 -1.25 52.67
CA ASP A 241 74.51 -1.83 51.45
C ASP A 241 73.71 -2.66 50.42
N GLY A 242 73.90 -2.30 49.13
CA GLY A 242 73.37 -2.98 47.92
C GLY A 242 74.16 -4.24 47.48
N PRO A 243 74.27 -4.62 46.18
CA PRO A 243 73.62 -4.16 44.93
C PRO A 243 73.11 -5.34 44.02
N VAL A 244 72.91 -5.05 42.71
CA VAL A 244 72.86 -5.88 41.46
C VAL A 244 71.54 -6.42 40.84
N SER A 245 71.32 -5.93 39.60
CA SER A 245 70.82 -6.57 38.36
C SER A 245 69.64 -7.54 38.35
N ALA A 246 68.62 -7.25 37.51
CA ALA A 246 68.42 -7.90 36.20
C ALA A 246 67.04 -7.58 35.56
N MET A 247 67.07 -7.28 34.26
CA MET A 247 66.08 -7.54 33.19
C MET A 247 64.57 -7.65 33.54
N ARG A 248 63.75 -6.82 32.86
CA ARG A 248 62.72 -7.37 31.95
C ARG A 248 62.19 -6.35 30.94
N ALA A 249 62.24 -6.74 29.68
CA ALA A 249 61.57 -6.10 28.56
C ALA A 249 60.05 -6.36 28.60
N ALA A 250 59.25 -5.34 28.30
CA ALA A 250 57.93 -5.48 27.67
C ALA A 250 57.55 -4.15 27.03
N SER A 251 57.70 -4.11 25.70
CA SER A 251 57.06 -3.16 24.80
C SER A 251 55.54 -3.36 24.85
N SER A 252 54.79 -2.32 25.21
CA SER A 252 53.34 -2.25 24.98
C SER A 252 52.97 -0.82 24.61
N THR A 253 53.11 -0.51 23.33
CA THR A 253 52.39 0.60 22.68
C THR A 253 50.89 0.24 22.65
N PRO A 254 49.98 1.07 23.17
CA PRO A 254 48.58 0.97 22.82
C PRO A 254 48.42 1.61 21.44
N SER A 255 48.46 0.76 20.42
CA SER A 255 47.85 1.06 19.12
C SER A 255 46.37 0.78 19.26
N ASP A 256 45.59 1.79 19.62
CA ASP A 256 44.14 1.81 19.34
C ASP A 256 43.93 2.68 18.09
N ASP A 257 44.29 2.08 16.96
CA ASP A 257 43.57 2.27 15.70
C ASP A 257 42.22 1.55 15.88
N ASP A 258 41.21 2.27 16.35
CA ASP A 258 39.82 1.82 16.26
C ASP A 258 39.09 2.71 15.26
N ASP A 259 38.68 2.06 14.17
CA ASP A 259 38.05 2.57 12.97
C ASP A 259 36.86 3.50 13.26
N LEU A 260 37.09 4.81 13.21
CA LEU A 260 36.03 5.79 12.92
C LEU A 260 35.99 6.08 11.42
N GLN A 261 35.66 5.04 10.64
CA GLN A 261 35.20 5.24 9.27
C GLN A 261 33.79 5.86 9.34
N PRO A 262 33.58 7.10 8.85
CA PRO A 262 32.23 7.66 8.79
C PRO A 262 31.38 6.83 7.83
N PRO A 263 30.08 6.63 8.10
CA PRO A 263 29.21 5.85 7.23
C PRO A 263 29.15 6.50 5.84
N PRO A 264 29.12 5.69 4.76
CA PRO A 264 29.03 6.22 3.40
C PRO A 264 27.71 6.96 3.24
N TYR A 265 27.78 8.22 2.79
CA TYR A 265 26.60 8.95 2.33
C TYR A 265 26.05 8.27 1.09
N ASP A 266 24.92 7.59 1.25
CA ASP A 266 24.13 7.08 0.14
C ASP A 266 23.52 8.29 -0.59
N SER A 267 24.13 8.65 -1.71
CA SER A 267 23.70 9.75 -2.57
C SER A 267 22.84 9.21 -3.71
N HIS A 268 21.64 8.78 -3.37
CA HIS A 268 20.60 8.44 -4.35
C HIS A 268 19.58 9.58 -4.46
N ARG A 269 19.86 10.44 -5.44
CA ARG A 269 18.99 10.92 -6.53
C ARG A 269 17.47 10.89 -6.34
#